data_AF-A0A1F3V7F4-F1
#
_entry.id   AF-A0A1F3V7F4-F1
#
_cell.length_a   1.000
_cell.length_b   1.000
_cell.length_c   1.000
_cell.angle_alpha   90.00
_cell.angle_beta   90.00
_cell.angle_gamma   90.00
#
_symmetry.space_group_name_H-M   'P 1'
#
loop_
_entity.id
_entity.type
_entity.pdbx_description
1 polymer ?
#
loop_
_entity_poly.entity_id
_entity_poly.type
_entity_poly.pdbx_seq_one_letter_code
_entity_poly.pdbx_strand_id
1 'polypeptide(L)'
;MSIIKIISQIVMLAFIFVLASCIEGFSGRAGRPLIEDLSKIPPTIYCTGKSDDAIDCVENYCTGAADDPTDCINNFCTGITAQDNASCVENWCTGNEEQDNVKCVIKKVTRPTDALFIDRNYCSCKSGKPDIQNSCTYTCASEKANTAIATLYMTFSLGAEIELNELLGSTKNWCEVKINDGNKAPSCKLVFSDGINEIELTPTWTGANSITVNLFDDQIAYDKTYLAFLRESTSMASSDFVHVRRVKQDSSYTAFDDYGTIKIMPTSQYSCMRRSGSDSADGTEHYYNTAYAYHYYFPYNETPDSLPPGSTYVYCHDITLSPNDSPDLPRLELIPQAFSLWDKSDLRFYKSIDQQHLDINLIIQKKLESDYDVSFSSAGAVSIFGEFRWWNTPPEVVTQTSPNSGSSSSSTPLLGFFMKAWIDQSNYGRGFCPTQTHYNGSDPYFKVLKELVGVDTEGIYIGQREALPEYDSTGAIVYEDGVAQTAPADYLLIRESMLKKIWFYTISGKYYTPTDITAASNTIKFYWPPDVEYPYVKKSYQYVYTIKSPETLNMDESQTRIFPAPPDKRFGCVPKMNLSQ
;
A
#
# COMPACT_ATOMS: atom_id res chain seq x y z
N MET A 1 -48.70 17.91 29.05
CA MET A 1 -47.75 17.61 27.96
C MET A 1 -46.98 16.38 28.41
N SER A 2 -47.17 15.26 27.71
CA SER A 2 -47.10 13.91 28.29
C SER A 2 -45.67 13.45 28.61
N ILE A 3 -45.50 12.83 29.78
CA ILE A 3 -44.28 12.18 30.31
C ILE A 3 -43.60 11.26 29.26
N ILE A 4 -44.39 10.73 28.32
CA ILE A 4 -43.93 9.90 27.21
C ILE A 4 -42.96 10.64 26.27
N LYS A 5 -43.12 11.95 26.05
CA LYS A 5 -42.19 12.73 25.21
C LYS A 5 -40.83 12.95 25.90
N ILE A 6 -40.82 13.08 27.23
CA ILE A 6 -39.59 13.26 28.00
C ILE A 6 -38.80 11.94 28.02
N ILE A 7 -39.48 10.80 28.22
CA ILE A 7 -38.83 9.48 28.18
C ILE A 7 -38.27 9.20 26.78
N SER A 8 -39.00 9.53 25.71
CA SER A 8 -38.50 9.35 24.33
C SER A 8 -37.27 10.20 24.04
N GLN A 9 -37.18 11.43 24.56
CA GLN A 9 -36.00 12.28 24.37
C GLN A 9 -34.81 11.80 25.21
N ILE A 10 -35.03 11.29 26.42
CA ILE A 10 -33.96 10.74 27.27
C ILE A 10 -33.39 9.45 26.66
N VAL A 11 -34.23 8.58 26.10
CA VAL A 11 -33.77 7.36 25.41
C VAL A 11 -32.98 7.70 24.14
N MET A 12 -33.41 8.72 23.39
CA MET A 12 -32.69 9.17 22.19
C MET A 12 -31.34 9.82 22.54
N LEU A 13 -31.27 10.59 23.64
CA LEU A 13 -30.02 11.18 24.13
C LEU A 13 -29.05 10.09 24.64
N ALA A 14 -29.56 9.08 25.36
CA ALA A 14 -28.76 7.95 25.82
C ALA A 14 -28.20 7.12 24.66
N PHE A 15 -28.95 6.96 23.56
CA PHE A 15 -28.46 6.28 22.36
C PHE A 15 -27.34 7.06 21.65
N ILE A 16 -27.40 8.40 21.66
CA ILE A 16 -26.35 9.25 21.07
C ILE A 16 -25.05 9.19 21.92
N PHE A 17 -25.15 9.12 23.25
CA PHE A 17 -23.97 8.97 24.11
C PHE A 17 -23.32 7.58 24.01
N VAL A 18 -24.09 6.51 23.76
CA VAL A 18 -23.54 5.16 23.55
C VAL A 18 -22.87 5.00 22.18
N LEU A 19 -23.32 5.75 21.16
CA LEU A 19 -22.66 5.76 19.85
C LEU A 19 -21.40 6.64 19.82
N ALA A 20 -21.29 7.63 20.71
CA ALA A 20 -20.09 8.48 20.84
C ALA A 20 -18.94 7.78 21.59
N SER A 21 -19.21 6.79 22.44
CA SER A 21 -18.18 6.00 23.14
C SER A 21 -17.53 4.90 22.29
N CYS A 22 -17.90 4.77 21.01
CA CYS A 22 -17.31 3.82 20.07
C CYS A 22 -16.49 4.49 18.95
N ILE A 23 -16.17 5.78 19.08
CA ILE A 23 -15.27 6.51 18.17
C ILE A 23 -14.12 7.11 18.98
N GLU A 24 -13.31 6.24 19.59
CA GLU A 24 -11.95 6.57 20.01
C GLU A 24 -11.02 5.52 19.40
N GLY A 25 -10.02 5.98 18.62
CA GLY A 25 -8.86 5.18 18.25
C GLY A 25 -8.87 4.50 16.88
N PHE A 26 -8.88 5.26 15.77
CA PHE A 26 -8.19 4.83 14.54
C PHE A 26 -6.67 4.99 14.73
N SER A 27 -6.11 4.20 15.64
CA SER A 27 -4.68 3.91 15.78
C SER A 27 -4.54 2.47 16.28
N GLY A 28 -5.09 1.53 15.51
CA GLY A 28 -4.93 0.09 15.75
C GLY A 28 -3.50 -0.39 15.49
N ARG A 29 -2.51 0.13 16.23
CA ARG A 29 -1.11 -0.33 16.27
C ARG A 29 -0.37 0.02 17.57
N ALA A 30 -1.06 0.30 18.68
CA ALA A 30 -0.40 0.37 19.97
C ALA A 30 -0.29 -1.05 20.59
N GLY A 31 0.95 -1.52 20.82
CA GLY A 31 1.22 -2.60 21.78
C GLY A 31 1.18 -4.06 21.30
N ARG A 32 1.41 -4.37 20.02
CA ARG A 32 1.69 -5.78 19.63
C ARG A 32 3.20 -6.03 19.57
N PRO A 33 3.74 -7.08 20.23
CA PRO A 33 5.10 -7.53 19.93
C PRO A 33 5.18 -7.94 18.46
N LEU A 34 6.34 -7.70 17.83
CA LEU A 34 6.62 -8.21 16.49
C LEU A 34 6.35 -9.72 16.47
N ILE A 35 5.64 -10.19 15.43
CA ILE A 35 5.57 -11.62 15.14
C ILE A 35 6.99 -12.03 14.76
N GLU A 36 7.65 -12.78 15.63
CA GLU A 36 8.92 -13.42 15.32
C GLU A 36 8.72 -14.42 14.18
N ASP A 37 9.60 -14.32 13.20
CA ASP A 37 9.76 -15.31 12.14
C ASP A 37 10.32 -16.60 12.74
N LEU A 38 9.44 -17.56 13.03
CA LEU A 38 9.81 -18.88 13.57
C LEU A 38 10.57 -19.78 12.57
N SER A 39 10.87 -19.28 11.35
CA SER A 39 11.72 -20.01 10.40
C SER A 39 13.23 -19.84 10.66
N LYS A 40 13.62 -18.96 11.60
CA LYS A 40 15.02 -18.78 12.01
C LYS A 40 15.29 -19.51 13.32
N ILE A 41 16.08 -20.58 13.25
CA ILE A 41 16.72 -21.21 14.41
C ILE A 41 17.51 -20.11 15.14
N PRO A 42 17.30 -19.87 16.45
CA PRO A 42 18.01 -18.80 17.14
C PRO A 42 19.51 -19.09 17.13
N PRO A 43 20.38 -18.12 16.79
CA PRO A 43 21.80 -18.29 17.00
C PRO A 43 22.04 -18.32 18.52
N THR A 44 22.56 -19.45 19.01
CA THR A 44 23.21 -19.52 20.32
C THR A 44 24.33 -18.47 20.34
N ILE A 45 24.09 -17.35 21.03
CA ILE A 45 25.10 -16.32 21.26
C ILE A 45 26.07 -16.87 22.31
N TYR A 46 27.23 -17.34 21.85
CA TYR A 46 28.44 -17.37 22.67
C TYR A 46 29.13 -16.02 22.49
N CYS A 47 29.13 -15.17 23.52
CA CYS A 47 29.99 -13.99 23.57
C CYS A 47 31.43 -14.45 23.86
N THR A 48 32.17 -14.85 22.82
CA THR A 48 33.64 -14.86 22.88
C THR A 48 34.18 -13.54 22.34
N GLY A 49 34.69 -12.75 23.28
CA GLY A 49 35.70 -11.68 23.16
C GLY A 49 35.96 -10.98 21.81
N LYS A 50 35.81 -9.64 21.89
CA LYS A 50 36.50 -8.58 21.14
C LYS A 50 36.32 -8.52 19.62
N SER A 51 35.52 -7.55 19.19
CA SER A 51 35.98 -6.48 18.28
C SER A 51 35.00 -5.31 18.28
N ASP A 52 35.49 -4.17 18.76
CA ASP A 52 35.27 -2.80 18.28
C ASP A 52 33.94 -2.49 17.57
N ASP A 53 32.88 -2.26 18.35
CA ASP A 53 31.88 -1.22 18.08
C ASP A 53 31.28 -0.75 19.42
N ALA A 54 31.12 0.55 19.55
CA ALA A 54 31.10 1.29 20.81
C ALA A 54 29.93 0.93 21.74
N ILE A 55 30.20 0.14 22.78
CA ILE A 55 29.50 0.20 24.06
C ILE A 55 30.57 0.47 25.11
N ASP A 56 30.65 1.72 25.56
CA ASP A 56 31.46 2.10 26.73
C ASP A 56 30.74 1.56 27.99
N CYS A 57 30.85 0.26 28.22
CA CYS A 57 30.55 -0.34 29.51
C CYS A 57 31.70 0.01 30.44
N VAL A 58 31.46 0.93 31.39
CA VAL A 58 32.37 1.09 32.53
C VAL A 58 32.29 -0.20 33.36
N GLU A 59 33.24 -1.11 33.18
CA GLU A 59 33.40 -2.27 34.04
C GLU A 59 33.98 -1.82 35.39
N ASN A 60 33.15 -1.79 36.43
CA ASN A 60 33.62 -1.70 37.82
C ASN A 60 33.21 -2.96 38.57
N TYR A 61 34.21 -3.65 39.13
CA TYR A 61 34.03 -4.84 39.95
C TYR A 61 33.82 -4.43 41.40
N CYS A 62 32.76 -4.92 42.05
CA CYS A 62 32.61 -4.82 43.49
C CYS A 62 33.46 -5.90 44.15
N THR A 63 34.59 -5.52 44.75
CA THR A 63 35.42 -6.43 45.54
C THR A 63 35.12 -6.27 47.02
N GLY A 64 34.08 -6.96 47.48
CA GLY A 64 33.76 -7.02 48.91
C GLY A 64 32.73 -8.10 49.18
N ALA A 65 33.08 -9.04 50.06
CA ALA A 65 32.15 -10.01 50.61
C ALA A 65 31.07 -9.25 51.40
N ALA A 66 29.92 -9.04 50.77
CA ALA A 66 28.72 -8.59 51.43
C ALA A 66 27.66 -9.66 51.16
N ASP A 67 27.27 -10.38 52.22
CA ASP A 67 26.32 -11.50 52.20
C ASP A 67 24.86 -11.06 51.88
N ASP A 68 24.67 -9.89 51.26
CA ASP A 68 23.35 -9.38 50.87
C ASP A 68 23.46 -8.54 49.58
N PRO A 69 22.82 -8.96 48.46
CA PRO A 69 22.71 -8.17 47.23
C PRO A 69 22.18 -6.75 47.46
N THR A 70 21.39 -6.54 48.51
CA THR A 70 20.76 -5.26 48.85
C THR A 70 21.78 -4.22 49.33
N ASP A 71 22.82 -4.64 50.05
CA ASP A 71 23.89 -3.75 50.54
C ASP A 71 24.85 -3.31 49.42
N CYS A 72 25.02 -4.15 48.39
CA CYS A 72 25.80 -3.80 47.20
C CYS A 72 25.08 -2.71 46.38
N ILE A 73 23.76 -2.80 46.26
CA ILE A 73 22.91 -1.82 45.55
C ILE A 73 22.92 -0.47 46.28
N ASN A 74 22.75 -0.47 47.60
CA ASN A 74 22.72 0.75 48.39
C ASN A 74 24.06 1.50 48.37
N ASN A 75 25.19 0.79 48.49
CA ASN A 75 26.51 1.41 48.42
C ASN A 75 26.82 1.98 47.02
N PHE A 76 26.39 1.31 45.95
CA PHE A 76 26.58 1.80 44.58
C PHE A 76 25.79 3.09 44.31
N CYS A 77 24.53 3.17 44.76
CA CYS A 77 23.71 4.38 44.61
C CYS A 77 24.24 5.58 45.40
N THR A 78 24.94 5.36 46.53
CA THR A 78 25.52 6.46 47.34
C THR A 78 26.83 7.02 46.80
N GLY A 79 27.52 6.30 45.89
CA GLY A 79 28.78 6.74 45.26
C GLY A 79 28.61 7.57 43.99
N ILE A 80 27.41 7.61 43.42
CA ILE A 80 27.07 8.45 42.26
C ILE A 80 26.90 9.89 42.78
N THR A 81 27.84 10.77 42.44
CA THR A 81 27.75 12.18 42.82
C THR A 81 26.49 12.79 42.19
N ALA A 82 25.86 13.75 42.89
CA ALA A 82 24.60 14.41 42.53
C ALA A 82 24.59 15.16 41.18
N GLN A 83 25.57 14.93 40.32
CA GLN A 83 25.69 15.47 38.97
C GLN A 83 25.17 14.49 37.90
N ASP A 84 25.00 13.20 38.23
CA ASP A 84 24.39 12.19 37.39
C ASP A 84 22.99 11.86 37.92
N ASN A 85 21.96 12.55 37.42
CA ASN A 85 20.56 12.14 37.59
C ASN A 85 20.35 10.82 36.82
N ALA A 86 20.76 9.71 37.43
CA ALA A 86 20.55 8.36 36.93
C ALA A 86 19.10 7.94 37.21
N SER A 87 18.29 7.83 36.17
CA SER A 87 17.09 7.01 36.22
C SER A 87 17.55 5.55 36.29
N CYS A 88 17.55 4.94 37.48
CA CYS A 88 17.70 3.49 37.61
C CYS A 88 16.42 2.83 37.07
N VAL A 89 16.37 2.60 35.76
CA VAL A 89 15.27 1.87 35.11
C VAL A 89 15.72 0.43 34.84
N GLU A 90 14.98 -0.50 35.47
CA GLU A 90 15.00 -1.96 35.38
C GLU A 90 16.33 -2.70 35.66
N ASN A 91 16.40 -3.26 36.87
CA ASN A 91 17.38 -4.27 37.27
C ASN A 91 17.20 -5.55 36.44
N TRP A 92 18.05 -5.77 35.44
CA TRP A 92 18.37 -7.13 34.96
C TRP A 92 19.55 -7.66 35.80
N CYS A 93 19.27 -8.13 37.01
CA CYS A 93 20.23 -8.91 37.78
C CYS A 93 20.17 -10.37 37.30
N THR A 94 20.92 -10.73 36.25
CA THR A 94 21.15 -12.14 35.92
C THR A 94 22.41 -12.62 36.64
N GLY A 95 22.25 -13.07 37.88
CA GLY A 95 23.28 -13.81 38.61
C GLY A 95 22.81 -15.23 38.86
N ASN A 96 23.52 -16.24 38.35
CA ASN A 96 23.48 -17.57 38.94
C ASN A 96 24.09 -17.46 40.35
N GLU A 97 23.50 -18.13 41.33
CA GLU A 97 23.86 -18.11 42.76
C GLU A 97 25.29 -18.59 43.10
N GLU A 98 26.21 -18.72 42.13
CA GLU A 98 27.56 -19.24 42.37
C GLU A 98 28.72 -18.39 41.81
N GLN A 99 28.50 -17.18 41.27
CA GLN A 99 29.60 -16.27 40.94
C GLN A 99 29.26 -14.79 41.22
N ASP A 100 30.03 -14.18 42.13
CA ASP A 100 29.98 -12.79 42.59
C ASP A 100 30.28 -11.74 41.51
N ASN A 101 29.48 -11.66 40.44
CA ASN A 101 29.59 -10.61 39.44
C ASN A 101 28.22 -10.07 39.06
N VAL A 102 27.72 -9.10 39.84
CA VAL A 102 26.55 -8.30 39.47
C VAL A 102 26.97 -7.30 38.38
N LYS A 103 26.46 -7.47 37.16
CA LYS A 103 26.62 -6.48 36.08
C LYS A 103 25.49 -5.47 36.14
N CYS A 104 25.80 -4.24 36.54
CA CYS A 104 24.89 -3.10 36.41
C CYS A 104 25.17 -2.39 35.08
N VAL A 105 24.19 -2.38 34.17
CA VAL A 105 24.26 -1.60 32.93
C VAL A 105 23.57 -0.26 33.15
N ILE A 106 24.33 0.83 33.21
CA ILE A 106 23.75 2.18 33.16
C ILE A 106 23.37 2.44 31.71
N LYS A 107 22.08 2.29 31.36
CA LYS A 107 21.61 2.67 30.03
C LYS A 107 21.59 4.20 29.93
N LYS A 108 22.63 4.76 29.31
CA LYS A 108 22.70 6.18 28.97
C LYS A 108 21.50 6.52 28.07
N VAL A 109 20.64 7.43 28.52
CA VAL A 109 19.51 7.91 27.70
C VAL A 109 20.09 8.61 26.46
N THR A 110 19.75 8.09 25.29
CA THR A 110 20.07 8.68 23.98
C THR A 110 18.79 9.11 23.30
N ARG A 111 18.90 10.05 22.34
CA ARG A 111 17.77 10.39 21.47
C ARG A 111 17.68 9.34 20.36
N PRO A 112 16.58 8.57 20.28
CA PRO A 112 16.41 7.61 19.21
C PRO A 112 16.12 8.32 17.88
N THR A 113 16.71 7.81 16.80
CA THR A 113 16.32 8.10 15.42
C THR A 113 15.17 7.18 15.03
N ASP A 114 14.26 7.63 14.16
CA ASP A 114 13.12 6.85 13.64
C ASP A 114 12.08 6.40 14.69
N ALA A 115 12.12 6.96 15.89
CA ALA A 115 11.12 6.74 16.94
C ALA A 115 10.17 7.94 17.13
N LEU A 116 10.27 8.95 16.28
CA LEU A 116 9.41 10.12 16.22
C LEU A 116 8.76 10.17 14.84
N PHE A 117 7.43 10.17 14.78
CA PHE A 117 6.68 10.06 13.54
C PHE A 117 5.87 11.32 13.26
N ILE A 118 5.99 11.87 12.07
CA ILE A 118 5.18 13.00 11.61
C ILE A 118 3.81 12.48 11.21
N ASP A 119 2.76 13.06 11.80
CA ASP A 119 1.40 12.69 11.43
C ASP A 119 1.09 13.13 9.99
N ARG A 120 0.31 12.31 9.27
CA ARG A 120 -0.04 12.56 7.87
C ARG A 120 -0.89 13.82 7.63
N ASN A 121 -1.43 14.41 8.68
CA ASN A 121 -2.32 15.59 8.63
C ASN A 121 -1.56 16.92 8.67
N TYR A 122 -0.25 16.93 8.36
CA TYR A 122 0.53 18.17 8.28
C TYR A 122 0.00 19.10 7.19
N CYS A 123 -0.06 20.39 7.46
CA CYS A 123 -0.67 21.35 6.53
C CYS A 123 0.09 22.66 6.46
N SER A 124 0.29 23.20 5.26
CA SER A 124 0.71 24.60 5.07
C SER A 124 -0.48 25.43 4.65
N CYS A 125 -0.74 26.52 5.37
CA CYS A 125 -1.84 27.42 5.09
C CYS A 125 -1.35 28.84 4.83
N LYS A 126 -1.95 29.50 3.85
CA LYS A 126 -1.78 30.94 3.56
C LYS A 126 -3.13 31.52 3.18
N SER A 127 -3.55 32.59 3.84
CA SER A 127 -4.82 33.29 3.61
C SER A 127 -6.05 32.36 3.61
N GLY A 128 -6.07 31.39 4.55
CA GLY A 128 -7.16 30.42 4.69
C GLY A 128 -7.25 29.37 3.58
N LYS A 129 -6.26 29.30 2.70
CA LYS A 129 -6.15 28.30 1.64
C LYS A 129 -4.90 27.43 1.85
N PRO A 130 -4.89 26.19 1.36
CA PRO A 130 -3.67 25.38 1.29
C PRO A 130 -2.55 26.10 0.54
N ASP A 131 -1.32 25.95 1.01
CA ASP A 131 -0.08 26.40 0.37
C ASP A 131 0.82 25.21 -0.01
N ILE A 132 0.48 24.00 0.40
CA ILE A 132 1.16 22.75 0.01
C ILE A 132 0.18 21.75 -0.58
N GLN A 133 0.71 20.79 -1.32
CA GLN A 133 -0.06 19.67 -1.88
C GLN A 133 -0.32 18.58 -0.81
N ASN A 134 -1.28 18.81 0.09
CA ASN A 134 -1.80 17.84 1.07
C ASN A 134 -3.25 18.20 1.44
N SER A 135 -4.05 17.28 2.02
CA SER A 135 -5.47 17.51 2.35
C SER A 135 -5.71 18.56 3.44
N CYS A 136 -5.55 19.83 3.09
CA CYS A 136 -5.47 20.95 4.03
C CYS A 136 -6.64 21.93 3.91
N THR A 137 -7.53 21.71 2.94
CA THR A 137 -8.67 22.57 2.67
C THR A 137 -9.49 22.88 3.93
N TYR A 138 -9.86 21.87 4.73
CA TYR A 138 -10.61 22.09 5.96
C TYR A 138 -9.77 22.83 7.01
N THR A 139 -8.57 22.32 7.34
CA THR A 139 -7.67 22.89 8.35
C THR A 139 -7.35 24.37 8.09
N CYS A 140 -7.10 24.72 6.83
CA CYS A 140 -6.80 26.10 6.44
C CYS A 140 -8.05 26.99 6.48
N ALA A 141 -9.22 26.48 6.09
CA ALA A 141 -10.46 27.25 6.07
C ALA A 141 -11.05 27.47 7.48
N SER A 142 -11.01 26.46 8.36
CA SER A 142 -11.69 26.49 9.66
C SER A 142 -10.82 27.05 10.80
N GLU A 143 -9.53 26.71 10.83
CA GLU A 143 -8.67 27.01 11.99
C GLU A 143 -7.64 28.09 11.73
N LYS A 144 -7.26 28.34 10.46
CA LYS A 144 -6.09 29.16 10.09
C LYS A 144 -6.39 30.21 9.01
N ALA A 145 -7.65 30.67 8.94
CA ALA A 145 -8.16 31.59 7.91
C ALA A 145 -7.37 32.91 7.76
N ASN A 146 -6.74 33.41 8.83
CA ASN A 146 -6.08 34.72 8.86
C ASN A 146 -4.55 34.68 8.68
N THR A 147 -4.01 33.57 8.19
CA THR A 147 -2.56 33.33 8.14
C THR A 147 -1.93 34.01 6.93
N ALA A 148 -1.43 35.24 7.07
CA ALA A 148 -0.91 36.03 5.93
C ALA A 148 0.37 35.46 5.28
N ILE A 149 1.17 34.72 6.04
CA ILE A 149 2.42 34.08 5.60
C ILE A 149 2.17 32.57 5.54
N ALA A 150 2.65 31.89 4.50
CA ALA A 150 2.56 30.44 4.43
C ALA A 150 3.16 29.81 5.70
N THR A 151 2.33 29.11 6.46
CA THR A 151 2.72 28.51 7.74
C THR A 151 2.42 27.02 7.70
N LEU A 152 3.45 26.20 7.86
CA LEU A 152 3.36 24.75 7.99
C LEU A 152 3.06 24.37 9.45
N TYR A 153 2.03 23.57 9.64
CA TYR A 153 1.57 22.99 10.89
C TYR A 153 1.89 21.49 10.86
N MET A 154 2.57 21.00 11.88
CA MET A 154 2.92 19.58 12.01
C MET A 154 2.62 19.08 13.41
N THR A 155 2.10 17.87 13.49
CA THR A 155 1.91 17.12 14.73
C THR A 155 2.71 15.82 14.65
N PHE A 156 3.06 15.28 15.80
CA PHE A 156 3.89 14.09 15.89
C PHE A 156 3.26 13.02 16.78
N SER A 157 3.41 11.78 16.34
CA SER A 157 3.19 10.58 17.11
C SER A 157 4.53 10.05 17.65
N LEU A 158 4.52 9.51 18.87
CA LEU A 158 5.71 9.04 19.56
C LEU A 158 5.82 7.52 19.46
N GLY A 159 7.02 7.00 19.24
CA GLY A 159 7.35 5.59 19.48
C GLY A 159 7.55 5.33 20.97
N ALA A 160 7.43 4.06 21.38
CA ALA A 160 7.52 3.63 22.77
C ALA A 160 8.82 4.07 23.47
N GLU A 161 9.93 4.17 22.73
CA GLU A 161 11.23 4.61 23.24
C GLU A 161 11.26 6.08 23.70
N ILE A 162 10.39 6.92 23.13
CA ILE A 162 10.22 8.32 23.51
C ILE A 162 9.09 8.42 24.53
N GLU A 163 7.93 7.82 24.25
CA GLU A 163 6.71 7.94 25.05
C GLU A 163 6.87 7.41 26.48
N LEU A 164 7.53 6.26 26.65
CA LEU A 164 7.72 5.62 27.96
C LEU A 164 8.95 6.15 28.71
N ASN A 165 9.73 7.03 28.09
CA ASN A 165 10.92 7.60 28.72
C ASN A 165 10.54 8.85 29.54
N GLU A 166 10.75 8.79 30.86
CA GLU A 166 10.37 9.87 31.79
C GLU A 166 11.03 11.23 31.49
N LEU A 167 12.20 11.26 30.83
CA LEU A 167 12.89 12.49 30.45
C LEU A 167 12.44 13.02 29.08
N LEU A 168 12.15 12.11 28.14
CA LEU A 168 11.68 12.48 26.81
C LEU A 168 10.16 12.67 26.85
N GLY A 169 9.34 11.63 26.73
CA GLY A 169 7.88 11.66 26.94
C GLY A 169 7.07 12.56 25.99
N SER A 170 7.72 13.42 25.20
CA SER A 170 7.12 14.30 24.20
C SER A 170 8.16 14.71 23.14
N THR A 171 7.68 15.14 21.98
CA THR A 171 8.55 15.64 20.89
C THR A 171 9.33 16.88 21.34
N LYS A 172 8.67 17.78 22.10
CA LYS A 172 9.32 18.98 22.62
C LYS A 172 10.47 18.66 23.56
N ASN A 173 10.26 17.74 24.50
CA ASN A 173 11.31 17.33 25.40
C ASN A 173 12.40 16.53 24.69
N TRP A 174 12.04 15.67 23.72
CA TRP A 174 13.02 15.00 22.86
C TRP A 174 13.95 16.03 22.18
N CYS A 175 13.42 17.19 21.79
CA CYS A 175 14.20 18.28 21.22
C CYS A 175 14.98 19.16 22.22
N GLU A 176 14.42 19.46 23.39
CA GLU A 176 14.89 20.55 24.25
C GLU A 176 15.40 20.11 25.63
N VAL A 177 15.00 18.92 26.11
CA VAL A 177 15.44 18.43 27.40
C VAL A 177 16.89 18.00 27.31
N LYS A 178 17.68 18.55 28.22
CA LYS A 178 19.06 18.10 28.45
C LYS A 178 19.03 16.69 29.03
N ILE A 179 19.62 15.75 28.30
CA ILE A 179 19.91 14.41 28.77
C ILE A 179 21.39 14.31 29.11
N ASN A 180 21.81 13.27 29.82
CA ASN A 180 23.21 13.07 30.20
C ASN A 180 24.05 12.54 29.01
N ASP A 181 23.83 13.07 27.80
CA ASP A 181 24.56 12.71 26.59
C ASP A 181 25.90 13.45 26.44
N GLY A 182 26.10 14.54 27.19
CA GLY A 182 27.25 15.44 27.11
C GLY A 182 26.92 16.77 26.43
N ASN A 183 25.70 16.91 25.87
CA ASN A 183 25.25 18.09 25.15
C ASN A 183 24.61 19.11 26.11
N LYS A 184 24.94 20.40 25.93
CA LYS A 184 24.58 21.46 26.89
C LYS A 184 23.34 22.28 26.51
N ALA A 185 22.90 22.22 25.26
CA ALA A 185 21.76 22.99 24.75
C ALA A 185 21.13 22.28 23.54
N PRO A 186 20.44 21.14 23.74
CA PRO A 186 19.76 20.46 22.65
C PRO A 186 18.65 21.35 22.09
N SER A 187 18.48 21.30 20.77
CA SER A 187 17.43 22.04 20.06
C SER A 187 17.11 21.33 18.75
N CYS A 188 15.94 21.58 18.19
CA CYS A 188 15.55 21.00 16.90
C CYS A 188 15.47 22.04 15.78
N LYS A 189 15.80 21.60 14.57
CA LYS A 189 15.50 22.28 13.31
C LYS A 189 14.57 21.40 12.49
N LEU A 190 13.64 22.03 11.78
CA LEU A 190 12.92 21.36 10.72
C LEU A 190 13.74 21.51 9.43
N VAL A 191 14.20 20.38 8.91
CA VAL A 191 15.09 20.32 7.75
C VAL A 191 14.27 20.01 6.51
N PHE A 192 14.47 20.79 5.45
CA PHE A 192 13.93 20.52 4.11
C PHE A 192 15.08 20.14 3.18
N SER A 193 15.08 18.90 2.71
CA SER A 193 16.09 18.39 1.78
C SER A 193 15.52 18.16 0.39
N ASP A 194 16.22 18.59 -0.65
CA ASP A 194 15.90 18.22 -2.05
C ASP A 194 16.74 17.00 -2.55
N GLY A 195 17.45 16.35 -1.63
CA GLY A 195 18.40 15.26 -1.91
C GLY A 195 19.83 15.73 -2.19
N ILE A 196 20.05 17.04 -2.38
CA ILE A 196 21.38 17.64 -2.63
C ILE A 196 21.67 18.76 -1.62
N ASN A 197 20.69 19.64 -1.39
CA ASN A 197 20.77 20.79 -0.50
C ASN A 197 19.80 20.62 0.67
N GLU A 198 20.20 21.12 1.84
CA GLU A 198 19.36 21.16 3.03
C GLU A 198 19.09 22.61 3.44
N ILE A 199 17.86 22.88 3.86
CA ILE A 199 17.42 24.16 4.42
C ILE A 199 16.90 23.90 5.82
N GLU A 200 17.49 24.55 6.81
CA GLU A 200 17.11 24.39 8.21
C GLU A 200 16.27 25.58 8.68
N LEU A 201 15.03 25.31 9.07
CA LEU A 201 14.14 26.30 9.65
C LEU A 201 13.94 26.02 11.14
N THR A 202 13.80 27.09 11.92
CA THR A 202 13.55 26.96 13.38
C THR A 202 12.05 26.83 13.62
N PRO A 203 11.57 25.70 14.17
CA PRO A 203 10.15 25.54 14.46
C PRO A 203 9.75 26.33 15.72
N THR A 204 8.48 26.74 15.76
CA THR A 204 7.82 27.27 16.95
C THR A 204 6.90 26.21 17.51
N TRP A 205 7.06 25.84 18.78
CA TRP A 205 6.19 24.88 19.46
C TRP A 205 4.81 25.45 19.73
N THR A 206 3.78 24.72 19.34
CA THR A 206 2.36 25.04 19.61
C THR A 206 1.75 24.11 20.65
N GLY A 207 2.45 23.04 21.01
CA GLY A 207 2.07 22.02 21.99
C GLY A 207 3.26 21.11 22.31
N ALA A 208 3.02 20.07 23.11
CA ALA A 208 4.07 19.12 23.49
C ALA A 208 4.58 18.30 22.29
N ASN A 209 3.69 17.98 21.34
CA ASN A 209 3.96 17.18 20.15
C ASN A 209 3.55 17.90 18.86
N SER A 210 3.60 19.24 18.84
CA SER A 210 3.18 20.02 17.67
C SER A 210 4.02 21.26 17.46
N ILE A 211 4.31 21.55 16.19
CA ILE A 211 5.11 22.69 15.77
C ILE A 211 4.43 23.46 14.64
N THR A 212 4.91 24.69 14.47
CA THR A 212 4.66 25.51 13.29
C THR A 212 5.94 26.09 12.75
N VAL A 213 6.01 26.28 11.43
CA VAL A 213 7.13 26.98 10.79
C VAL A 213 6.62 27.83 9.63
N ASN A 214 7.19 29.01 9.45
CA ASN A 214 6.86 29.87 8.31
C ASN A 214 7.68 29.45 7.10
N LEU A 215 7.03 29.29 5.96
CA LEU A 215 7.65 28.97 4.67
C LEU A 215 7.75 30.26 3.84
N PHE A 216 8.95 30.82 3.75
CA PHE A 216 9.20 32.01 2.95
C PHE A 216 9.54 31.65 1.50
N ASP A 217 9.12 32.49 0.56
CA ASP A 217 9.24 32.24 -0.89
C ASP A 217 10.69 32.24 -1.39
N ASP A 218 11.60 32.89 -0.66
CA ASP A 218 13.05 32.92 -0.91
C ASP A 218 13.81 31.74 -0.29
N GLN A 219 13.16 30.96 0.61
CA GLN A 219 13.74 29.79 1.25
C GLN A 219 13.18 28.51 0.63
N ILE A 220 11.86 28.35 0.60
CA ILE A 220 11.19 27.15 0.10
C ILE A 220 10.46 27.50 -1.19
N ALA A 221 11.08 27.12 -2.32
CA ALA A 221 10.54 27.37 -3.65
C ALA A 221 9.19 26.65 -3.89
N TYR A 222 8.30 27.29 -4.65
CA TYR A 222 7.09 26.66 -5.18
C TYR A 222 7.44 25.58 -6.20
N ASP A 223 6.53 24.61 -6.34
CA ASP A 223 6.58 23.53 -7.33
C ASP A 223 7.81 22.63 -7.26
N LYS A 224 8.48 22.65 -6.10
CA LYS A 224 9.60 21.78 -5.77
C LYS A 224 9.25 20.96 -4.54
N THR A 225 9.45 19.64 -4.64
CA THR A 225 9.23 18.71 -3.53
C THR A 225 10.48 18.63 -2.66
N TYR A 226 10.28 18.77 -1.35
CA TYR A 226 11.31 18.59 -0.33
C TYR A 226 10.92 17.43 0.60
N LEU A 227 11.92 16.72 1.11
CA LEU A 227 11.78 15.84 2.26
C LEU A 227 11.92 16.68 3.53
N ALA A 228 10.85 16.76 4.30
CA ALA A 228 10.80 17.50 5.56
C ALA A 228 10.88 16.54 6.74
N PHE A 229 11.82 16.75 7.65
CA PHE A 229 11.98 15.97 8.88
C PHE A 229 12.54 16.83 10.01
N LEU A 230 12.21 16.49 11.25
CA LEU A 230 12.73 17.17 12.44
C LEU A 230 14.08 16.56 12.82
N ARG A 231 15.10 17.38 13.01
CA ARG A 231 16.45 16.94 13.38
C ARG A 231 16.91 17.64 14.64
N GLU A 232 17.46 16.88 15.58
CA GLU A 232 18.06 17.42 16.79
C GLU A 232 19.52 17.83 16.53
N SER A 233 19.88 19.04 16.97
CA SER A 233 21.11 19.74 16.62
C SER A 233 22.40 19.13 17.17
N THR A 234 22.33 18.34 18.24
CA THR A 234 23.53 17.86 18.93
C THR A 234 23.81 16.38 18.68
N SER A 235 22.78 15.53 18.73
CA SER A 235 22.86 14.08 18.46
C SER A 235 22.66 13.73 16.98
N MET A 236 22.15 14.67 16.18
CA MET A 236 21.73 14.45 14.78
C MET A 236 20.60 13.42 14.62
N ALA A 237 19.97 13.00 15.72
CA ALA A 237 18.80 12.13 15.68
C ALA A 237 17.66 12.83 14.93
N SER A 238 16.92 12.08 14.13
CA SER A 238 15.85 12.61 13.28
C SER A 238 14.55 11.83 13.42
N SER A 239 13.43 12.52 13.14
CA SER A 239 12.15 11.89 12.86
C SER A 239 12.17 11.13 11.53
N ASP A 240 11.07 10.44 11.23
CA ASP A 240 10.72 10.12 9.85
C ASP A 240 10.52 11.40 9.00
N PHE A 241 10.28 11.22 7.70
CA PHE A 241 10.15 12.33 6.76
C PHE A 241 8.80 12.34 6.05
N VAL A 242 8.37 13.54 5.65
CA VAL A 242 7.21 13.75 4.79
C VAL A 242 7.58 14.57 3.56
N HIS A 243 6.80 14.44 2.49
CA HIS A 243 6.98 15.23 1.29
C HIS A 243 6.25 16.56 1.43
N VAL A 244 6.96 17.66 1.29
CA VAL A 244 6.39 19.01 1.26
C VAL A 244 6.66 19.63 -0.10
N ARG A 245 5.59 19.97 -0.83
CA ARG A 245 5.66 20.72 -2.08
C ARG A 245 4.71 21.90 -1.98
N ARG A 246 5.26 23.11 -2.06
CA ARG A 246 4.46 24.34 -2.05
C ARG A 246 3.80 24.57 -3.41
N VAL A 247 2.56 25.01 -3.43
CA VAL A 247 1.78 25.31 -4.64
C VAL A 247 1.32 26.76 -4.62
N LYS A 248 1.37 27.43 -5.77
CA LYS A 248 0.89 28.81 -5.87
C LYS A 248 -0.63 28.82 -5.74
N GLN A 249 -1.13 29.74 -4.93
CA GLN A 249 -2.56 29.96 -4.76
C GLN A 249 -3.09 30.74 -5.97
N ASP A 250 -3.62 30.06 -6.97
CA ASP A 250 -4.34 30.73 -8.05
C ASP A 250 -5.79 31.07 -7.61
N SER A 251 -6.32 32.14 -8.18
CA SER A 251 -7.70 32.59 -8.11
C SER A 251 -8.75 31.56 -8.58
N SER A 252 -8.31 30.51 -9.31
CA SER A 252 -9.14 29.42 -9.81
C SER A 252 -9.12 28.14 -8.95
N TYR A 253 -8.42 28.15 -7.79
CA TYR A 253 -8.20 26.98 -6.94
C TYR A 253 -9.50 26.23 -6.62
N THR A 254 -9.66 25.04 -7.18
CA THR A 254 -10.71 24.10 -6.81
C THR A 254 -10.10 23.02 -5.92
N ALA A 255 -10.88 22.41 -5.02
CA ALA A 255 -10.43 21.40 -4.05
C ALA A 255 -9.79 20.12 -4.66
N PHE A 256 -9.54 20.11 -5.97
CA PHE A 256 -8.96 19.03 -6.75
C PHE A 256 -7.45 19.20 -7.04
N ASP A 257 -6.89 20.40 -6.81
CA ASP A 257 -5.45 20.68 -6.91
C ASP A 257 -4.65 20.22 -5.66
N ASP A 258 -5.36 19.66 -4.66
CA ASP A 258 -4.90 19.41 -3.28
C ASP A 258 -4.41 17.97 -3.03
N TYR A 259 -4.38 17.12 -4.06
CA TYR A 259 -3.98 15.72 -3.90
C TYR A 259 -2.63 15.46 -4.54
N GLY A 260 -1.71 14.89 -3.76
CA GLY A 260 -0.39 14.39 -4.15
C GLY A 260 -0.42 13.38 -5.31
N THR A 261 0.44 12.38 -5.29
CA THR A 261 0.32 11.30 -6.28
C THR A 261 -1.02 10.57 -6.11
N ILE A 262 -1.58 10.00 -7.19
CA ILE A 262 -2.77 9.15 -7.16
C ILE A 262 -2.49 7.90 -6.34
N LYS A 263 -3.42 7.59 -5.42
CA LYS A 263 -3.22 6.52 -4.46
C LYS A 263 -3.11 5.18 -5.17
N ILE A 264 -2.16 4.34 -4.74
CA ILE A 264 -1.92 3.02 -5.30
C ILE A 264 -2.47 1.97 -4.32
N MET A 265 -3.19 0.98 -4.85
CA MET A 265 -3.69 -0.16 -4.11
C MET A 265 -3.15 -1.45 -4.74
N PRO A 266 -2.38 -2.26 -4.01
CA PRO A 266 -2.00 -3.59 -4.45
C PRO A 266 -3.24 -4.49 -4.61
N THR A 267 -3.20 -5.36 -5.61
CA THR A 267 -4.23 -6.35 -5.93
C THR A 267 -3.63 -7.74 -5.77
N SER A 268 -4.28 -8.58 -4.97
CA SER A 268 -3.90 -9.97 -4.77
C SER A 268 -4.61 -10.87 -5.78
N GLN A 269 -3.96 -11.97 -6.15
CA GLN A 269 -4.54 -13.05 -6.95
C GLN A 269 -4.75 -14.26 -6.05
N TYR A 270 -5.84 -14.99 -6.25
CA TYR A 270 -6.04 -16.30 -5.66
C TYR A 270 -6.78 -17.20 -6.64
N SER A 271 -6.87 -18.49 -6.31
CA SER A 271 -7.56 -19.47 -7.12
C SER A 271 -8.78 -20.04 -6.39
N CYS A 272 -9.81 -20.40 -7.14
CA CYS A 272 -10.82 -21.36 -6.68
C CYS A 272 -10.79 -22.59 -7.56
N MET A 273 -11.03 -23.74 -6.94
CA MET A 273 -11.18 -25.01 -7.63
C MET A 273 -12.65 -25.21 -7.95
N ARG A 274 -12.96 -25.40 -9.24
CA ARG A 274 -14.28 -25.80 -9.71
C ARG A 274 -14.23 -27.26 -10.12
N ARG A 275 -15.14 -28.05 -9.56
CA ARG A 275 -15.33 -29.46 -9.86
C ARG A 275 -16.47 -29.63 -10.85
N SER A 276 -16.32 -30.56 -11.78
CA SER A 276 -17.43 -31.14 -12.53
C SER A 276 -17.77 -32.50 -11.95
N GLY A 277 -19.03 -32.89 -12.02
CA GLY A 277 -19.52 -34.09 -11.37
C GLY A 277 -21.01 -34.27 -11.48
N SER A 278 -21.53 -35.19 -10.67
CA SER A 278 -22.95 -35.49 -10.59
C SER A 278 -23.36 -35.75 -9.15
N ASP A 279 -24.59 -35.40 -8.81
CA ASP A 279 -25.21 -35.76 -7.54
C ASP A 279 -25.92 -37.11 -7.65
N SER A 280 -26.01 -37.85 -6.54
CA SER A 280 -26.93 -38.98 -6.44
C SER A 280 -28.38 -38.51 -6.61
N ALA A 281 -29.28 -39.42 -6.98
CA ALA A 281 -30.69 -39.09 -7.25
C ALA A 281 -31.43 -38.49 -6.03
N ASP A 282 -30.96 -38.76 -4.82
CA ASP A 282 -31.43 -38.22 -3.54
C ASP A 282 -30.63 -37.00 -3.05
N GLY A 283 -29.60 -36.58 -3.78
CA GLY A 283 -28.77 -35.39 -3.50
C GLY A 283 -27.85 -35.54 -2.28
N THR A 284 -27.71 -36.73 -1.72
CA THR A 284 -26.90 -36.97 -0.51
C THR A 284 -25.44 -37.31 -0.79
N GLU A 285 -25.14 -37.80 -2.00
CA GLU A 285 -23.78 -38.12 -2.42
C GLU A 285 -23.38 -37.26 -3.63
N HIS A 286 -22.14 -36.80 -3.61
CA HIS A 286 -21.57 -35.96 -4.65
C HIS A 286 -20.39 -36.69 -5.28
N TYR A 287 -20.48 -36.95 -6.59
CA TYR A 287 -19.45 -37.62 -7.37
C TYR A 287 -18.68 -36.58 -8.18
N TYR A 288 -17.36 -36.51 -8.00
CA TYR A 288 -16.51 -35.53 -8.68
C TYR A 288 -15.65 -36.22 -9.74
N ASN A 289 -15.73 -35.75 -10.98
CA ASN A 289 -15.05 -36.35 -12.13
C ASN A 289 -13.80 -35.56 -12.52
N THR A 290 -13.89 -34.22 -12.52
CA THR A 290 -12.77 -33.34 -12.84
C THR A 290 -12.73 -32.13 -11.94
N ALA A 291 -11.57 -31.49 -11.85
CA ALA A 291 -11.39 -30.24 -11.14
C ALA A 291 -10.40 -29.33 -11.85
N TYR A 292 -10.71 -28.03 -11.90
CA TYR A 292 -9.89 -27.00 -12.54
C TYR A 292 -9.76 -25.78 -11.65
N ALA A 293 -8.55 -25.21 -11.59
CA ALA A 293 -8.30 -23.93 -10.93
C ALA A 293 -8.78 -22.77 -11.83
N TYR A 294 -9.36 -21.75 -11.21
CA TYR A 294 -9.80 -20.49 -11.81
C TYR A 294 -9.28 -19.31 -10.99
N HIS A 295 -8.80 -18.26 -11.67
CA HIS A 295 -8.13 -17.15 -11.00
C HIS A 295 -9.07 -15.96 -10.75
N TYR A 296 -8.98 -15.41 -9.54
CA TYR A 296 -9.77 -14.28 -9.06
C TYR A 296 -8.87 -13.25 -8.38
N TYR A 297 -9.35 -12.00 -8.30
CA TYR A 297 -8.52 -10.87 -7.88
C TYR A 297 -9.28 -9.95 -6.93
N PHE A 298 -8.58 -9.44 -5.91
CA PHE A 298 -9.18 -8.53 -4.93
C PHE A 298 -8.16 -7.49 -4.44
N PRO A 299 -8.59 -6.26 -4.15
CA PRO A 299 -7.73 -5.23 -3.53
C PRO A 299 -7.20 -5.71 -2.18
N TYR A 300 -5.95 -5.39 -1.83
CA TYR A 300 -5.31 -5.89 -0.61
C TYR A 300 -6.02 -5.49 0.69
N ASN A 301 -6.76 -4.38 0.68
CA ASN A 301 -7.55 -3.90 1.82
C ASN A 301 -8.97 -4.49 1.89
N GLU A 302 -9.33 -5.35 0.94
CA GLU A 302 -10.60 -6.07 0.89
C GLU A 302 -10.32 -7.57 1.02
N THR A 303 -11.29 -8.32 1.52
CA THR A 303 -11.25 -9.79 1.46
C THR A 303 -12.31 -10.26 0.46
N PRO A 304 -12.07 -11.32 -0.33
CA PRO A 304 -13.10 -11.87 -1.19
C PRO A 304 -14.30 -12.31 -0.37
N ASP A 305 -15.50 -12.08 -0.90
CA ASP A 305 -16.73 -12.58 -0.30
C ASP A 305 -16.68 -14.11 -0.16
N SER A 306 -17.35 -14.64 0.86
CA SER A 306 -17.46 -16.08 1.04
C SER A 306 -18.35 -16.70 -0.03
N LEU A 307 -18.00 -17.91 -0.46
CA LEU A 307 -18.94 -18.74 -1.22
C LEU A 307 -20.22 -19.01 -0.40
N PRO A 308 -21.40 -19.14 -1.05
CA PRO A 308 -22.64 -19.52 -0.40
C PRO A 308 -22.48 -20.84 0.36
N PRO A 309 -23.13 -21.00 1.53
CA PRO A 309 -23.16 -22.28 2.23
C PRO A 309 -23.63 -23.41 1.31
N GLY A 310 -22.98 -24.57 1.40
CA GLY A 310 -23.31 -25.73 0.55
C GLY A 310 -22.80 -25.65 -0.89
N SER A 311 -21.81 -24.78 -1.19
CA SER A 311 -21.12 -24.77 -2.49
C SER A 311 -20.26 -26.03 -2.67
N THR A 312 -20.87 -27.13 -3.10
CA THR A 312 -20.19 -28.44 -3.17
C THR A 312 -19.23 -28.58 -4.36
N TYR A 313 -19.49 -27.85 -5.45
CA TYR A 313 -18.73 -27.93 -6.69
C TYR A 313 -17.68 -26.84 -6.85
N VAL A 314 -17.60 -25.88 -5.92
CA VAL A 314 -16.62 -24.79 -5.97
C VAL A 314 -16.08 -24.54 -4.58
N TYR A 315 -14.77 -24.44 -4.45
CA TYR A 315 -14.12 -24.10 -3.18
C TYR A 315 -12.89 -23.22 -3.42
N CYS A 316 -12.69 -22.24 -2.56
CA CYS A 316 -11.64 -21.24 -2.67
C CYS A 316 -10.61 -21.31 -1.53
N HIS A 317 -10.76 -22.27 -0.61
CA HIS A 317 -9.91 -22.52 0.55
C HIS A 317 -9.70 -24.03 0.75
N ASP A 318 -8.84 -24.41 1.69
CA ASP A 318 -8.69 -25.82 2.07
C ASP A 318 -9.93 -26.33 2.80
N ILE A 319 -10.73 -27.16 2.12
CA ILE A 319 -11.99 -27.73 2.63
C ILE A 319 -11.80 -28.64 3.86
N THR A 320 -10.57 -29.06 4.18
CA THR A 320 -10.28 -29.82 5.41
C THR A 320 -10.34 -28.94 6.67
N LEU A 321 -10.15 -27.63 6.53
CA LEU A 321 -10.23 -26.67 7.63
C LEU A 321 -11.68 -26.34 7.99
N SER A 322 -12.54 -26.23 6.98
CA SER A 322 -13.97 -25.96 7.13
C SER A 322 -14.73 -26.39 5.87
N PRO A 323 -15.91 -27.01 5.98
CA PRO A 323 -16.75 -27.33 4.83
C PRO A 323 -17.39 -26.08 4.21
N ASN A 324 -17.54 -25.00 4.99
CA ASN A 324 -18.08 -23.72 4.52
C ASN A 324 -16.95 -22.70 4.37
N ASP A 325 -17.06 -21.87 3.33
CA ASP A 325 -16.12 -20.78 3.10
C ASP A 325 -16.36 -19.60 4.08
N SER A 326 -15.30 -18.83 4.36
CA SER A 326 -15.31 -17.66 5.22
C SER A 326 -14.17 -16.71 4.81
N PRO A 327 -14.30 -15.38 4.97
CA PRO A 327 -13.22 -14.45 4.61
C PRO A 327 -11.96 -14.64 5.46
N ASP A 328 -12.08 -15.28 6.63
CA ASP A 328 -10.97 -15.56 7.54
C ASP A 328 -10.13 -16.79 7.11
N LEU A 329 -10.60 -17.57 6.13
CA LEU A 329 -9.91 -18.77 5.68
C LEU A 329 -8.84 -18.43 4.63
N PRO A 330 -7.63 -19.03 4.71
CA PRO A 330 -6.61 -18.84 3.70
C PRO A 330 -7.09 -19.24 2.30
N ARG A 331 -6.94 -18.33 1.34
CA ARG A 331 -7.32 -18.56 -0.06
C ARG A 331 -6.31 -19.47 -0.77
N LEU A 332 -6.79 -20.37 -1.63
CA LEU A 332 -5.92 -21.26 -2.40
C LEU A 332 -5.03 -20.46 -3.35
N GLU A 333 -3.75 -20.86 -3.43
CA GLU A 333 -2.76 -20.27 -4.33
C GLU A 333 -2.68 -18.73 -4.25
N LEU A 334 -2.87 -18.18 -3.04
CA LEU A 334 -2.81 -16.74 -2.82
C LEU A 334 -1.43 -16.18 -3.19
N ILE A 335 -1.42 -15.29 -4.19
CA ILE A 335 -0.27 -14.45 -4.54
C ILE A 335 -0.61 -13.04 -4.06
N PRO A 336 -0.10 -12.62 -2.89
CA PRO A 336 -0.32 -11.26 -2.41
C PRO A 336 0.36 -10.27 -3.34
N GLN A 337 -0.32 -9.15 -3.60
CA GLN A 337 0.24 -8.08 -4.44
C GLN A 337 0.72 -8.63 -5.81
N ALA A 338 -0.15 -9.39 -6.49
CA ALA A 338 0.13 -9.90 -7.83
C ALA A 338 0.37 -8.76 -8.83
N PHE A 339 -0.33 -7.63 -8.66
CA PHE A 339 -0.08 -6.35 -9.35
C PHE A 339 -0.62 -5.20 -8.49
N SER A 340 -0.53 -3.97 -9.00
CA SER A 340 -1.14 -2.80 -8.36
C SER A 340 -2.08 -2.09 -9.31
N LEU A 341 -3.08 -1.41 -8.78
CA LEU A 341 -3.95 -0.49 -9.50
C LEU A 341 -3.94 0.86 -8.80
N TRP A 342 -4.50 1.88 -9.45
CA TRP A 342 -4.85 3.09 -8.71
C TRP A 342 -6.13 2.85 -7.91
N ASP A 343 -6.12 3.34 -6.67
CA ASP A 343 -7.11 3.02 -5.65
C ASP A 343 -8.47 3.64 -5.99
N LYS A 344 -9.53 2.82 -5.92
CA LYS A 344 -10.91 3.25 -6.16
C LYS A 344 -11.47 4.23 -5.13
N SER A 345 -10.82 4.37 -3.98
CA SER A 345 -11.16 5.36 -2.95
C SER A 345 -10.58 6.75 -3.22
N ASP A 346 -9.68 6.92 -4.20
CA ASP A 346 -9.15 8.24 -4.55
C ASP A 346 -10.26 9.07 -5.23
N LEU A 347 -10.61 10.19 -4.60
CA LEU A 347 -11.73 11.05 -5.00
C LEU A 347 -11.57 11.60 -6.42
N ARG A 348 -10.35 11.64 -6.96
CA ARG A 348 -10.11 12.08 -8.34
C ARG A 348 -10.61 11.09 -9.38
N PHE A 349 -10.89 9.84 -9.02
CA PHE A 349 -11.53 8.89 -9.94
C PHE A 349 -13.06 8.92 -9.86
N TYR A 350 -13.65 9.87 -9.15
CA TYR A 350 -15.10 10.07 -9.14
C TYR A 350 -15.48 10.98 -10.33
N LYS A 351 -16.79 11.04 -10.60
CA LYS A 351 -17.38 11.86 -11.67
C LYS A 351 -18.14 13.03 -11.03
N SER A 352 -17.45 13.80 -10.19
CA SER A 352 -18.08 14.83 -9.36
C SER A 352 -18.11 16.20 -10.04
N ILE A 353 -17.16 16.49 -10.92
CA ILE A 353 -17.10 17.72 -11.71
C ILE A 353 -18.03 17.60 -12.93
N ASP A 354 -17.96 16.46 -13.61
CA ASP A 354 -18.80 16.10 -14.75
C ASP A 354 -19.24 14.65 -14.59
N GLN A 355 -20.55 14.40 -14.67
CA GLN A 355 -21.12 13.06 -14.53
C GLN A 355 -20.69 12.10 -15.65
N GLN A 356 -20.12 12.61 -16.75
CA GLN A 356 -19.70 11.81 -17.90
C GLN A 356 -18.25 11.31 -17.79
N HIS A 357 -17.34 12.12 -17.24
CA HIS A 357 -15.90 11.88 -17.27
C HIS A 357 -15.31 11.75 -15.86
N LEU A 358 -14.25 10.95 -15.71
CA LEU A 358 -13.50 10.90 -14.45
C LEU A 358 -12.83 12.24 -14.19
N ASP A 359 -12.91 12.74 -12.96
CA ASP A 359 -12.37 14.06 -12.59
C ASP A 359 -10.86 14.15 -12.86
N ILE A 360 -10.11 13.07 -12.67
CA ILE A 360 -8.67 12.99 -12.97
C ILE A 360 -8.35 13.34 -14.42
N ASN A 361 -9.20 12.91 -15.36
CA ASN A 361 -9.00 13.18 -16.78
C ASN A 361 -9.26 14.67 -17.09
N LEU A 362 -10.23 15.28 -16.41
CA LEU A 362 -10.50 16.72 -16.50
C LEU A 362 -9.40 17.56 -15.86
N ILE A 363 -8.85 17.11 -14.73
CA ILE A 363 -7.71 17.76 -14.06
C ILE A 363 -6.50 17.76 -15.00
N ILE A 364 -6.20 16.63 -15.65
CA ILE A 364 -5.10 16.54 -16.62
C ILE A 364 -5.34 17.49 -17.79
N GLN A 365 -6.56 17.51 -18.34
CA GLN A 365 -6.90 18.42 -19.44
C GLN A 365 -6.66 19.88 -19.04
N LYS A 366 -7.15 20.31 -17.88
CA LYS A 366 -6.96 21.69 -17.39
C LYS A 366 -5.49 22.06 -17.23
N LYS A 367 -4.67 21.17 -16.65
CA LYS A 367 -3.23 21.41 -16.51
C LYS A 367 -2.52 21.51 -17.86
N LEU A 368 -2.93 20.71 -18.84
CA LEU A 368 -2.37 20.79 -20.20
C LEU A 368 -2.74 22.12 -20.89
N GLU A 369 -3.97 22.60 -20.67
CA GLU A 369 -4.45 23.89 -21.17
C GLU A 369 -3.74 25.07 -20.48
N SER A 370 -3.57 25.03 -19.15
CA SER A 370 -3.01 26.15 -18.37
C SER A 370 -1.50 26.25 -18.41
N ASP A 371 -0.79 25.12 -18.33
CA ASP A 371 0.65 25.12 -18.08
C ASP A 371 1.47 24.91 -19.37
N TYR A 372 0.82 24.42 -20.43
CA TYR A 372 1.47 24.00 -21.67
C TYR A 372 0.77 24.49 -22.94
N ASP A 373 -0.24 25.36 -22.81
CA ASP A 373 -1.02 25.94 -23.92
C ASP A 373 -1.61 24.89 -24.90
N VAL A 374 -1.89 23.68 -24.42
CA VAL A 374 -2.50 22.61 -25.24
C VAL A 374 -4.00 22.85 -25.32
N SER A 375 -4.51 23.12 -26.51
CA SER A 375 -5.95 23.39 -26.71
C SER A 375 -6.74 22.13 -27.07
N PHE A 376 -7.90 21.94 -26.43
CA PHE A 376 -8.84 20.86 -26.70
C PHE A 376 -10.17 21.39 -27.25
N SER A 377 -10.83 20.62 -28.11
CA SER A 377 -12.10 21.02 -28.75
C SER A 377 -13.34 20.82 -27.87
N SER A 378 -13.21 20.08 -26.77
CA SER A 378 -14.30 19.82 -25.82
C SER A 378 -13.76 19.49 -24.42
N ALA A 379 -14.58 19.74 -23.39
CA ALA A 379 -14.33 19.20 -22.06
C ALA A 379 -14.37 17.65 -22.11
N GLY A 380 -13.44 16.99 -21.44
CA GLY A 380 -13.35 15.52 -21.42
C GLY A 380 -12.66 14.90 -22.63
N ALA A 381 -12.01 15.70 -23.49
CA ALA A 381 -11.25 15.20 -24.63
C ALA A 381 -10.06 14.33 -24.20
N VAL A 382 -9.50 14.60 -23.01
CA VAL A 382 -8.51 13.73 -22.40
C VAL A 382 -9.20 12.53 -21.77
N SER A 383 -8.80 11.33 -22.19
CA SER A 383 -9.16 10.07 -21.54
C SER A 383 -7.89 9.25 -21.38
N ILE A 384 -7.34 9.22 -20.17
CA ILE A 384 -6.08 8.54 -19.84
C ILE A 384 -6.33 7.42 -18.85
N PHE A 385 -7.15 7.65 -17.83
CA PHE A 385 -7.52 6.63 -16.84
C PHE A 385 -8.91 6.07 -17.10
N GLY A 386 -9.11 4.81 -16.71
CA GLY A 386 -10.41 4.15 -16.73
C GLY A 386 -10.52 3.01 -15.72
N GLU A 387 -11.73 2.50 -15.59
CA GLU A 387 -12.11 1.51 -14.58
C GLU A 387 -11.52 0.13 -14.90
N PHE A 388 -10.83 -0.47 -13.93
CA PHE A 388 -10.39 -1.86 -13.98
C PHE A 388 -11.36 -2.74 -13.19
N ARG A 389 -12.17 -3.50 -13.91
CA ARG A 389 -13.18 -4.40 -13.33
C ARG A 389 -12.87 -5.84 -13.65
N TRP A 390 -12.93 -6.70 -12.66
CA TRP A 390 -12.66 -8.13 -12.82
C TRP A 390 -13.35 -8.94 -11.74
N TRP A 391 -13.56 -10.24 -11.99
CA TRP A 391 -14.13 -11.15 -11.00
C TRP A 391 -13.25 -11.27 -9.75
N ASN A 392 -13.83 -10.98 -8.60
CA ASN A 392 -13.23 -11.21 -7.29
C ASN A 392 -13.70 -12.50 -6.64
N THR A 393 -14.73 -13.15 -7.18
CA THR A 393 -15.34 -14.42 -6.73
C THR A 393 -15.99 -15.14 -7.93
N PRO A 394 -16.29 -16.45 -7.81
CA PRO A 394 -17.03 -17.18 -8.85
C PRO A 394 -18.42 -16.58 -9.11
N PRO A 395 -18.83 -16.38 -10.38
CA PRO A 395 -20.08 -15.70 -10.74
C PRO A 395 -21.35 -16.44 -10.28
N GLU A 396 -21.27 -17.74 -9.99
CA GLU A 396 -22.37 -18.55 -9.44
C GLU A 396 -22.81 -18.08 -8.04
N VAL A 397 -21.97 -17.30 -7.34
CA VAL A 397 -22.26 -16.70 -6.03
C VAL A 397 -23.14 -15.44 -6.15
N VAL A 398 -23.07 -14.72 -7.27
CA VAL A 398 -23.67 -13.38 -7.42
C VAL A 398 -25.21 -13.42 -7.58
N THR A 399 -25.78 -14.59 -7.83
CA THR A 399 -27.23 -14.74 -8.12
C THR A 399 -28.10 -15.01 -6.89
N GLN A 400 -27.55 -15.22 -5.68
CA GLN A 400 -28.36 -15.67 -4.54
C GLN A 400 -28.42 -14.74 -3.30
N THR A 401 -27.62 -13.68 -3.19
CA THR A 401 -27.49 -12.96 -1.90
C THR A 401 -28.06 -11.55 -1.83
N SER A 402 -28.80 -11.05 -2.82
CA SER A 402 -29.53 -9.78 -2.66
C SER A 402 -31.05 -9.95 -2.84
N PRO A 403 -31.79 -10.20 -1.74
CA PRO A 403 -33.24 -10.33 -1.79
C PRO A 403 -33.98 -9.02 -2.12
N ASN A 404 -33.28 -7.87 -2.24
CA ASN A 404 -33.91 -6.55 -2.38
C ASN A 404 -33.36 -5.69 -3.53
N SER A 405 -32.59 -6.22 -4.47
CA SER A 405 -32.22 -5.49 -5.69
C SER A 405 -32.75 -6.22 -6.91
N GLY A 406 -33.98 -5.87 -7.30
CA GLY A 406 -34.56 -6.24 -8.58
C GLY A 406 -33.81 -5.57 -9.73
N SER A 407 -32.65 -6.12 -10.11
CA SER A 407 -32.07 -6.02 -11.45
C SER A 407 -30.94 -7.05 -11.59
N SER A 408 -31.22 -8.08 -12.37
CA SER A 408 -30.28 -9.11 -12.82
C SER A 408 -29.25 -8.51 -13.80
N SER A 409 -28.12 -8.05 -13.29
CA SER A 409 -26.92 -7.82 -14.10
C SER A 409 -25.68 -8.21 -13.29
N SER A 410 -25.07 -9.33 -13.65
CA SER A 410 -23.79 -9.81 -13.12
C SER A 410 -22.64 -8.91 -13.58
N SER A 411 -22.51 -7.72 -13.01
CA SER A 411 -21.40 -6.81 -13.33
C SER A 411 -20.16 -7.18 -12.53
N THR A 412 -19.01 -7.22 -13.20
CA THR A 412 -17.72 -7.45 -12.55
C THR A 412 -17.40 -6.31 -11.56
N PRO A 413 -16.92 -6.63 -10.34
CA PRO A 413 -16.62 -5.61 -9.34
C PRO A 413 -15.46 -4.72 -9.79
N LEU A 414 -15.47 -3.46 -9.33
CA LEU A 414 -14.40 -2.50 -9.55
C LEU A 414 -13.23 -2.83 -8.61
N LEU A 415 -12.10 -3.21 -9.20
CA LEU A 415 -10.86 -3.46 -8.46
C LEU A 415 -10.05 -2.18 -8.26
N GLY A 416 -10.11 -1.27 -9.23
CA GLY A 416 -9.36 -0.01 -9.19
C GLY A 416 -9.39 0.66 -10.54
N PHE A 417 -8.37 1.49 -10.80
CA PHE A 417 -8.20 2.20 -12.06
C PHE A 417 -6.89 1.82 -12.71
N PHE A 418 -6.85 1.90 -14.04
CA PHE A 418 -5.66 1.69 -14.84
C PHE A 418 -5.49 2.85 -15.84
N MET A 419 -4.29 2.98 -16.38
CA MET A 419 -3.92 4.00 -17.36
C MET A 419 -3.91 3.34 -18.73
N LYS A 420 -4.36 4.04 -19.76
CA LYS A 420 -4.18 3.56 -21.13
C LYS A 420 -2.72 3.32 -21.43
N ALA A 421 -2.49 2.33 -22.27
CA ALA A 421 -1.19 2.21 -22.90
C ALA A 421 -0.96 3.33 -23.92
N TRP A 422 0.30 3.73 -24.05
CA TRP A 422 0.73 4.74 -24.99
C TRP A 422 1.30 4.09 -26.24
N ILE A 423 1.20 4.78 -27.37
CA ILE A 423 1.70 4.29 -28.66
C ILE A 423 2.73 5.30 -29.16
N ASP A 424 3.97 4.84 -29.27
CA ASP A 424 5.03 5.63 -29.86
C ASP A 424 4.92 5.61 -31.40
N GLN A 425 4.33 6.68 -31.94
CA GLN A 425 4.18 6.87 -33.38
C GLN A 425 5.53 6.96 -34.10
N SER A 426 6.59 7.41 -33.42
CA SER A 426 7.93 7.52 -34.02
C SER A 426 8.65 6.17 -34.12
N ASN A 427 8.30 5.20 -33.25
CA ASN A 427 8.88 3.86 -33.22
C ASN A 427 7.91 2.79 -33.71
N TYR A 428 7.42 2.93 -34.95
CA TYR A 428 6.56 1.94 -35.61
C TYR A 428 5.24 1.62 -34.87
N GLY A 429 4.72 2.56 -34.08
CA GLY A 429 3.48 2.36 -33.33
C GLY A 429 3.61 1.38 -32.17
N ARG A 430 4.79 1.29 -31.54
CA ARG A 430 5.01 0.39 -30.39
C ARG A 430 4.25 0.87 -29.15
N GLY A 431 3.60 -0.08 -28.49
CA GLY A 431 3.00 0.13 -27.19
C GLY A 431 4.06 0.34 -26.10
N PHE A 432 3.82 1.27 -25.18
CA PHE A 432 4.63 1.45 -23.99
C PHE A 432 3.80 1.90 -22.78
N CYS A 433 4.39 1.73 -21.60
CA CYS A 433 3.89 2.29 -20.35
C CYS A 433 4.89 3.32 -19.83
N PRO A 434 4.44 4.54 -19.44
CA PRO A 434 5.34 5.60 -19.04
C PRO A 434 6.20 5.24 -17.82
N THR A 435 7.41 5.77 -17.81
CA THR A 435 8.42 5.59 -16.76
C THR A 435 9.06 6.94 -16.47
N GLN A 436 9.95 7.03 -15.48
CA GLN A 436 10.71 8.24 -15.19
C GLN A 436 11.40 8.84 -16.42
N THR A 437 11.85 8.02 -17.36
CA THR A 437 12.43 8.51 -18.63
C THR A 437 11.42 9.33 -19.44
N HIS A 438 10.17 8.85 -19.52
CA HIS A 438 9.09 9.53 -20.22
C HIS A 438 8.64 10.78 -19.45
N TYR A 439 8.46 10.66 -18.14
CA TYR A 439 8.04 11.74 -17.25
C TYR A 439 9.02 12.91 -17.19
N ASN A 440 10.31 12.64 -17.36
CA ASN A 440 11.36 13.66 -17.45
C ASN A 440 11.61 14.15 -18.90
N GLY A 441 10.84 13.64 -19.86
CA GLY A 441 10.93 14.03 -21.27
C GLY A 441 10.32 15.40 -21.55
N SER A 442 10.22 15.74 -22.84
CA SER A 442 9.67 17.02 -23.30
C SER A 442 8.16 17.05 -23.46
N ASP A 443 7.50 15.89 -23.57
CA ASP A 443 6.07 15.77 -23.83
C ASP A 443 5.23 16.35 -22.67
N PRO A 444 4.35 17.35 -22.93
CA PRO A 444 3.47 17.94 -21.94
C PRO A 444 2.62 16.92 -21.16
N TYR A 445 2.11 15.88 -21.83
CA TYR A 445 1.31 14.84 -21.19
C TYR A 445 2.11 14.12 -20.11
N PHE A 446 3.35 13.74 -20.40
CA PHE A 446 4.18 13.03 -19.43
C PHE A 446 4.65 13.93 -18.29
N LYS A 447 4.82 15.24 -18.53
CA LYS A 447 5.13 16.18 -17.46
C LYS A 447 3.96 16.35 -16.49
N VAL A 448 2.74 16.50 -16.99
CA VAL A 448 1.53 16.56 -16.13
C VAL A 448 1.33 15.23 -15.40
N LEU A 449 1.50 14.10 -16.09
CA LEU A 449 1.39 12.77 -15.47
C LEU A 449 2.47 12.52 -14.43
N LYS A 450 3.67 13.10 -14.55
CA LYS A 450 4.72 12.96 -13.54
C LYS A 450 4.23 13.39 -12.16
N GLU A 451 3.50 14.49 -12.09
CA GLU A 451 3.01 15.07 -10.84
C GLU A 451 1.89 14.26 -10.21
N LEU A 452 1.03 13.68 -11.06
CA LEU A 452 -0.13 12.92 -10.63
C LEU A 452 0.25 11.47 -10.34
N VAL A 453 1.01 10.81 -11.19
CA VAL A 453 1.31 9.37 -11.08
C VAL A 453 2.48 9.11 -10.14
N GLY A 454 3.58 9.85 -10.30
CA GLY A 454 4.77 9.80 -9.44
C GLY A 454 5.57 8.49 -9.38
N VAL A 455 5.17 7.44 -10.10
CA VAL A 455 5.85 6.13 -10.12
C VAL A 455 6.01 5.61 -11.54
N ASP A 456 6.98 4.73 -11.76
CA ASP A 456 7.05 3.96 -13.00
C ASP A 456 5.77 3.14 -13.20
N THR A 457 5.39 2.94 -14.46
CA THR A 457 4.30 2.04 -14.83
C THR A 457 4.80 0.88 -15.68
N GLU A 458 4.06 -0.22 -15.70
CA GLU A 458 4.33 -1.37 -16.55
C GLU A 458 3.05 -1.87 -17.22
N GLY A 459 3.18 -2.62 -18.30
CA GLY A 459 2.03 -3.23 -18.96
C GLY A 459 1.34 -4.28 -18.08
N ILE A 460 0.02 -4.38 -18.20
CA ILE A 460 -0.74 -5.54 -17.74
C ILE A 460 -1.34 -6.25 -18.95
N TYR A 461 -1.32 -7.58 -18.93
CA TYR A 461 -1.79 -8.44 -20.01
C TYR A 461 -2.81 -9.45 -19.49
N ILE A 462 -3.65 -9.94 -20.40
CA ILE A 462 -4.64 -10.97 -20.10
C ILE A 462 -4.26 -12.23 -20.88
N GLY A 463 -3.98 -13.31 -20.15
CA GLY A 463 -3.83 -14.65 -20.70
C GLY A 463 -5.14 -15.42 -20.59
N GLN A 464 -5.61 -16.02 -21.68
CA GLN A 464 -6.70 -16.99 -21.66
C GLN A 464 -6.14 -18.40 -21.66
N ARG A 465 -6.59 -19.25 -20.73
CA ARG A 465 -6.20 -20.66 -20.67
C ARG A 465 -6.63 -21.40 -21.94
N GLU A 466 -5.79 -22.29 -22.45
CA GLU A 466 -6.22 -23.24 -23.50
C GLU A 466 -7.38 -24.10 -23.01
N ALA A 467 -8.30 -24.45 -23.91
CA ALA A 467 -9.47 -25.24 -23.58
C ALA A 467 -9.05 -26.62 -23.02
N LEU A 468 -9.62 -26.99 -21.88
CA LEU A 468 -9.40 -28.28 -21.24
C LEU A 468 -10.65 -29.14 -21.42
N PRO A 469 -10.54 -30.41 -21.86
CA PRO A 469 -11.69 -31.28 -22.02
C PRO A 469 -12.32 -31.61 -20.68
N GLU A 470 -13.64 -31.76 -20.62
CA GLU A 470 -14.30 -32.34 -19.45
C GLU A 470 -14.30 -33.87 -19.53
N TYR A 471 -14.17 -34.52 -18.38
CA TYR A 471 -14.17 -35.98 -18.27
C TYR A 471 -15.34 -36.46 -17.41
N ASP A 472 -15.89 -37.62 -17.77
CA ASP A 472 -16.89 -38.32 -16.97
C ASP A 472 -16.24 -39.15 -15.84
N SER A 473 -17.06 -39.86 -15.07
CA SER A 473 -16.63 -40.71 -13.95
C SER A 473 -15.77 -41.90 -14.38
N THR A 474 -15.71 -42.22 -15.68
CA THR A 474 -14.86 -43.27 -16.25
C THR A 474 -13.52 -42.74 -16.78
N GLY A 475 -13.34 -41.41 -16.77
CA GLY A 475 -12.19 -40.74 -17.37
C GLY A 475 -12.28 -40.59 -18.89
N ALA A 476 -13.46 -40.79 -19.48
CA ALA A 476 -13.70 -40.52 -20.90
C ALA A 476 -14.10 -39.06 -21.13
N ILE A 477 -13.76 -38.50 -22.29
CA ILE A 477 -14.14 -37.12 -22.65
C ILE A 477 -15.67 -37.07 -22.82
N VAL A 478 -16.29 -36.07 -22.19
CA VAL A 478 -17.74 -35.83 -22.32
C VAL A 478 -18.03 -35.22 -23.70
N TYR A 479 -19.00 -35.79 -24.40
CA TYR A 479 -19.52 -35.25 -25.66
C TYR A 479 -21.00 -34.90 -25.52
N GLU A 480 -21.40 -33.72 -26.00
CA GLU A 480 -22.80 -33.31 -26.16
C GLU A 480 -23.03 -32.96 -27.62
N ASP A 481 -24.06 -33.53 -28.24
CA ASP A 481 -24.35 -33.37 -29.67
C ASP A 481 -23.14 -33.61 -30.60
N GLY A 482 -22.24 -34.51 -30.20
CA GLY A 482 -21.01 -34.85 -30.94
C GLY A 482 -19.86 -33.85 -30.77
N VAL A 483 -20.01 -32.83 -29.92
CA VAL A 483 -18.96 -31.85 -29.59
C VAL A 483 -18.38 -32.16 -28.22
N ALA A 484 -17.05 -32.19 -28.12
CA ALA A 484 -16.36 -32.40 -26.84
C ALA A 484 -16.63 -31.20 -25.92
N GLN A 485 -17.12 -31.49 -24.72
CA GLN A 485 -17.31 -30.49 -23.68
C GLN A 485 -15.96 -30.03 -23.14
N THR A 486 -15.87 -28.73 -22.84
CA THR A 486 -14.65 -28.13 -22.33
C THR A 486 -14.94 -27.30 -21.11
N ALA A 487 -14.02 -27.34 -20.16
CA ALA A 487 -14.07 -26.53 -18.96
C ALA A 487 -14.24 -25.04 -19.33
N PRO A 488 -15.00 -24.26 -18.55
CA PRO A 488 -15.11 -22.83 -18.73
C PRO A 488 -13.74 -22.14 -18.88
N ALA A 489 -13.71 -21.03 -19.63
CA ALA A 489 -12.50 -20.26 -19.82
C ALA A 489 -11.99 -19.69 -18.49
N ASP A 490 -10.68 -19.78 -18.29
CA ASP A 490 -9.97 -19.13 -17.19
C ASP A 490 -9.08 -18.02 -17.74
N TYR A 491 -8.94 -16.94 -16.97
CA TYR A 491 -8.21 -15.75 -17.37
C TYR A 491 -7.22 -15.33 -16.29
N LEU A 492 -5.96 -15.22 -16.70
CA LEU A 492 -4.87 -14.78 -15.86
C LEU A 492 -4.46 -13.34 -16.19
N LEU A 493 -4.47 -12.46 -15.19
CA LEU A 493 -3.92 -11.11 -15.27
C LEU A 493 -2.44 -11.17 -14.91
N ILE A 494 -1.57 -10.68 -15.80
CA ILE A 494 -0.12 -10.80 -15.63
C ILE A 494 0.61 -9.50 -15.98
N ARG A 495 1.53 -9.09 -15.11
CA ARG A 495 2.38 -7.90 -15.31
C ARG A 495 3.42 -8.14 -16.40
N GLU A 496 3.80 -7.08 -17.11
CA GLU A 496 4.84 -7.09 -18.12
C GLU A 496 6.16 -7.65 -17.57
N SER A 497 6.57 -7.22 -16.37
CA SER A 497 7.80 -7.66 -15.71
C SER A 497 7.87 -9.16 -15.44
N MET A 498 6.73 -9.82 -15.21
CA MET A 498 6.65 -11.28 -15.05
C MET A 498 6.50 -11.95 -16.42
N LEU A 499 5.57 -11.49 -17.25
CA LEU A 499 5.28 -12.08 -18.55
C LEU A 499 6.52 -12.15 -19.43
N LYS A 500 7.31 -11.07 -19.50
CA LYS A 500 8.51 -11.02 -20.34
C LYS A 500 9.59 -12.04 -19.96
N LYS A 501 9.52 -12.61 -18.75
CA LYS A 501 10.43 -13.69 -18.31
C LYS A 501 9.99 -15.08 -18.78
N ILE A 502 8.70 -15.27 -19.06
CA ILE A 502 8.11 -16.61 -19.29
C ILE A 502 7.39 -16.76 -20.64
N TRP A 503 7.19 -15.67 -21.37
CA TRP A 503 6.45 -15.70 -22.64
C TRP A 503 7.26 -16.28 -23.79
N PHE A 504 6.55 -16.93 -24.72
CA PHE A 504 7.12 -17.49 -25.93
C PHE A 504 6.11 -17.49 -27.06
N TYR A 505 6.60 -17.66 -28.29
CA TYR A 505 5.81 -18.10 -29.42
C TYR A 505 6.52 -19.26 -30.12
N THR A 506 5.79 -20.01 -30.94
CA THR A 506 6.32 -21.18 -31.63
C THR A 506 6.21 -21.03 -33.14
N ILE A 507 7.31 -21.27 -33.86
CA ILE A 507 7.32 -21.44 -35.31
C ILE A 507 7.91 -22.81 -35.60
N SER A 508 7.17 -23.65 -36.34
CA SER A 508 7.60 -25.00 -36.73
C SER A 508 8.11 -25.85 -35.56
N GLY A 509 7.44 -25.76 -34.40
CA GLY A 509 7.79 -26.52 -33.19
C GLY A 509 8.96 -25.98 -32.37
N LYS A 510 9.62 -24.90 -32.82
CA LYS A 510 10.71 -24.23 -32.07
C LYS A 510 10.19 -23.02 -31.30
N TYR A 511 10.67 -22.86 -30.06
CA TYR A 511 10.35 -21.73 -29.18
C TYR A 511 11.20 -20.49 -29.50
N TYR A 512 10.57 -19.32 -29.39
CA TYR A 512 11.18 -18.01 -29.58
C TYR A 512 10.69 -17.03 -28.52
N THR A 513 11.57 -16.15 -28.05
CA THR A 513 11.21 -15.03 -27.16
C THR A 513 10.57 -13.90 -27.97
N PRO A 514 9.35 -13.44 -27.62
CA PRO A 514 8.76 -12.29 -28.24
C PRO A 514 9.57 -11.01 -27.97
N THR A 515 9.78 -10.25 -29.03
CA THR A 515 10.10 -8.81 -29.01
C THR A 515 8.82 -8.00 -29.15
N ASP A 516 8.89 -6.68 -28.91
CA ASP A 516 7.74 -5.76 -29.07
C ASP A 516 7.12 -5.82 -30.48
N ILE A 517 7.91 -6.13 -31.52
CA ILE A 517 7.42 -6.28 -32.89
C ILE A 517 6.72 -7.63 -33.07
N THR A 518 7.37 -8.71 -32.67
CA THR A 518 6.86 -10.07 -32.89
C THR A 518 5.65 -10.39 -32.00
N ALA A 519 5.51 -9.71 -30.85
CA ALA A 519 4.34 -9.84 -29.97
C ALA A 519 3.04 -9.44 -30.66
N ALA A 520 3.10 -8.48 -31.59
CA ALA A 520 1.95 -8.04 -32.36
C ALA A 520 1.48 -9.06 -33.40
N SER A 521 2.43 -9.69 -34.10
CA SER A 521 2.13 -10.58 -35.23
C SER A 521 2.00 -12.06 -34.86
N ASN A 522 2.47 -12.48 -33.68
CA ASN A 522 2.47 -13.89 -33.27
C ASN A 522 1.48 -14.18 -32.13
N THR A 523 1.05 -15.43 -32.06
CA THR A 523 0.30 -15.96 -30.92
C THR A 523 1.27 -16.18 -29.76
N ILE A 524 1.18 -15.29 -28.76
CA ILE A 524 2.05 -15.33 -27.60
C ILE A 524 1.42 -16.22 -26.54
N LYS A 525 2.22 -17.12 -25.98
CA LYS A 525 1.84 -18.09 -24.96
C LYS A 525 2.79 -18.04 -23.77
N PHE A 526 2.36 -18.60 -22.65
CA PHE A 526 3.20 -18.85 -21.49
C PHE A 526 2.62 -20.02 -20.67
N TYR A 527 3.46 -20.60 -19.80
CA TYR A 527 3.04 -21.63 -18.86
C TYR A 527 2.79 -21.04 -17.48
N TRP A 528 1.74 -21.50 -16.80
CA TRP A 528 1.39 -21.05 -15.45
C TRP A 528 0.99 -22.23 -14.56
N PRO A 529 1.40 -22.30 -13.27
CA PRO A 529 2.26 -21.35 -12.53
C PRO A 529 3.64 -21.13 -13.17
N PRO A 530 4.27 -19.96 -12.97
CA PRO A 530 5.44 -19.58 -13.76
C PRO A 530 6.69 -20.35 -13.34
N ASP A 531 7.54 -20.70 -14.32
CA ASP A 531 8.92 -21.11 -14.10
C ASP A 531 9.83 -20.18 -14.91
N VAL A 532 10.55 -19.31 -14.21
CA VAL A 532 11.44 -18.32 -14.82
C VAL A 532 12.78 -18.91 -15.25
N GLU A 533 13.18 -20.06 -14.71
CA GLU A 533 14.43 -20.73 -15.04
C GLU A 533 14.26 -21.57 -16.32
N TYR A 534 13.11 -22.25 -16.45
CA TYR A 534 12.79 -23.10 -17.60
C TYR A 534 11.48 -22.71 -18.30
N PRO A 535 11.38 -21.48 -18.85
CA PRO A 535 10.11 -20.93 -19.36
C PRO A 535 9.54 -21.64 -20.60
N TYR A 536 10.36 -22.42 -21.31
CA TYR A 536 9.96 -23.15 -22.52
C TYR A 536 9.65 -24.64 -22.29
N VAL A 537 9.78 -25.13 -21.06
CA VAL A 537 9.54 -26.53 -20.72
C VAL A 537 8.24 -26.64 -19.93
N LYS A 538 7.18 -27.13 -20.58
CA LYS A 538 5.89 -27.36 -19.92
C LYS A 538 6.02 -28.46 -18.87
N LYS A 539 5.68 -28.16 -17.62
CA LYS A 539 5.58 -29.13 -16.53
C LYS A 539 4.15 -29.69 -16.42
N SER A 540 4.01 -30.85 -15.79
CA SER A 540 2.72 -31.55 -15.67
C SER A 540 1.65 -30.76 -14.90
N TYR A 541 2.07 -29.90 -13.96
CA TYR A 541 1.18 -29.07 -13.16
C TYR A 541 0.89 -27.69 -13.79
N GLN A 542 1.47 -27.39 -14.97
CA GLN A 542 1.29 -26.10 -15.63
C GLN A 542 0.22 -26.16 -16.71
N TYR A 543 -0.60 -25.13 -16.77
CA TYR A 543 -1.51 -24.85 -17.87
C TYR A 543 -0.87 -23.91 -18.88
N VAL A 544 -1.39 -23.95 -20.11
CA VAL A 544 -0.96 -23.06 -21.19
C VAL A 544 -1.93 -21.91 -21.29
N TYR A 545 -1.42 -20.68 -21.26
CA TYR A 545 -2.19 -19.47 -21.46
C TYR A 545 -1.74 -18.78 -22.74
N THR A 546 -2.70 -18.21 -23.47
CA THR A 546 -2.48 -17.42 -24.68
C THR A 546 -2.84 -15.97 -24.41
N ILE A 547 -1.95 -15.03 -24.71
CA ILE A 547 -2.20 -13.60 -24.57
C ILE A 547 -3.26 -13.16 -25.56
N LYS A 548 -4.29 -12.49 -25.05
CA LYS A 548 -5.42 -11.96 -25.81
C LYS A 548 -5.43 -10.43 -25.79
N SER A 549 -5.83 -9.83 -26.91
CA SER A 549 -6.11 -8.39 -26.93
C SER A 549 -7.48 -8.14 -26.28
N PRO A 550 -7.70 -6.96 -25.69
CA PRO A 550 -8.97 -6.66 -25.02
C PRO A 550 -10.17 -6.76 -26.00
N GLU A 551 -9.97 -6.41 -27.27
CA GLU A 551 -10.97 -6.51 -28.34
C GLU A 551 -11.47 -7.94 -28.57
N THR A 552 -10.62 -8.95 -28.34
CA THR A 552 -10.98 -10.36 -28.54
C THR A 552 -11.71 -10.98 -27.35
N LEU A 553 -11.80 -10.25 -26.23
CA LEU A 553 -12.35 -10.75 -24.97
C LEU A 553 -13.81 -10.38 -24.74
N ASN A 554 -14.48 -9.70 -25.68
CA ASN A 554 -15.87 -9.22 -25.56
C ASN A 554 -16.14 -8.51 -24.23
N MET A 555 -15.15 -7.76 -23.73
CA MET A 555 -15.28 -7.02 -22.47
C MET A 555 -16.24 -5.85 -22.65
N ASP A 556 -16.96 -5.48 -21.59
CA ASP A 556 -17.93 -4.38 -21.60
C ASP A 556 -17.27 -3.08 -22.12
N GLU A 557 -18.00 -2.33 -22.95
CA GLU A 557 -17.53 -1.09 -23.56
C GLU A 557 -17.06 -0.06 -22.52
N SER A 558 -17.61 -0.10 -21.31
CA SER A 558 -17.19 0.75 -20.19
C SER A 558 -15.72 0.52 -19.79
N GLN A 559 -15.18 -0.67 -20.01
CA GLN A 559 -13.80 -1.07 -19.74
C GLN A 559 -12.89 -0.89 -20.96
N THR A 560 -13.48 -0.90 -22.16
CA THR A 560 -12.76 -0.81 -23.44
C THR A 560 -12.84 0.56 -24.11
N ARG A 561 -13.09 1.64 -23.37
CA ARG A 561 -13.19 3.00 -23.96
C ARG A 561 -11.90 3.80 -24.02
N ILE A 562 -10.78 3.27 -23.50
CA ILE A 562 -9.47 3.93 -23.62
C ILE A 562 -8.65 3.33 -24.78
N PHE A 563 -9.15 3.50 -26.00
CA PHE A 563 -8.57 2.94 -27.23
C PHE A 563 -7.95 4.02 -28.11
N PRO A 564 -6.96 3.68 -28.97
CA PRO A 564 -6.62 2.35 -29.48
C PRO A 564 -5.72 1.48 -28.58
N ALA A 565 -5.98 0.17 -28.55
CA ALA A 565 -5.09 -0.80 -27.91
C ALA A 565 -3.78 -0.94 -28.72
N PRO A 566 -2.62 -1.07 -28.05
CA PRO A 566 -1.37 -1.22 -28.77
C PRO A 566 -1.25 -2.58 -29.46
N PRO A 567 -0.43 -2.69 -30.52
CA PRO A 567 -0.28 -3.92 -31.30
C PRO A 567 0.15 -5.14 -30.48
N ASP A 568 0.90 -4.94 -29.40
CA ASP A 568 1.45 -6.01 -28.57
C ASP A 568 0.43 -6.61 -27.57
N LYS A 569 -0.86 -6.27 -27.71
CA LYS A 569 -1.99 -6.84 -26.95
C LYS A 569 -2.01 -6.51 -25.46
N ARG A 570 -1.19 -5.54 -25.01
CA ARG A 570 -1.27 -5.06 -23.62
C ARG A 570 -2.65 -4.47 -23.36
N PHE A 571 -3.20 -4.77 -22.19
CA PHE A 571 -4.51 -4.28 -21.77
C PHE A 571 -4.44 -2.82 -21.32
N GLY A 572 -3.37 -2.46 -20.62
CA GLY A 572 -3.11 -1.10 -20.18
C GLY A 572 -1.84 -1.00 -19.35
N CYS A 573 -1.68 0.11 -18.67
CA CYS A 573 -0.57 0.42 -17.80
C CYS A 573 -1.03 0.49 -16.35
N VAL A 574 -0.23 -0.09 -15.48
CA VAL A 574 -0.47 -0.15 -14.04
C VAL A 574 0.77 0.31 -13.28
N PRO A 575 0.64 0.80 -12.03
CA PRO A 575 1.81 1.12 -11.20
C PRO A 575 2.78 -0.07 -11.12
N LYS A 576 4.03 0.18 -11.47
CA LYS A 576 5.09 -0.82 -11.35
C LYS A 576 5.44 -0.96 -9.88
N MET A 577 5.31 -2.17 -9.36
CA MET A 577 5.71 -2.44 -7.99
C MET A 577 7.22 -2.62 -7.91
N ASN A 578 7.86 -1.84 -7.04
CA ASN A 578 9.23 -2.12 -6.63
C ASN A 578 9.22 -3.33 -5.70
N LEU A 579 9.13 -4.52 -6.28
CA LEU A 579 9.35 -5.74 -5.53
C LEU A 579 10.83 -5.82 -5.19
N SER A 580 11.20 -5.33 -4.01
CA SER A 580 12.28 -5.95 -3.26
C SER A 580 11.77 -7.33 -2.84
N GLN A 581 12.06 -8.32 -3.67
CA GLN A 581 12.05 -9.73 -3.25
C GLN A 581 13.47 -10.11 -2.88
#